data_AF-A0A4Y2K1W3-F1
#
_entry.id   AF-A0A4Y2K1W3-F1
#
_cell.length_a   1.000
_cell.length_b   1.000
_cell.length_c   1.000
_cell.angle_alpha   90.00
_cell.angle_beta   90.00
_cell.angle_gamma   90.00
#
_symmetry.space_group_name_H-M   'P 1'
#
loop_
_entity.id
_entity.type
_entity.pdbx_description
1 polymer ?
#
loop_
_entity_poly.entity_id
_entity_poly.type
_entity_poly.pdbx_seq_one_letter_code
_entity_poly.pdbx_strand_id
1 'polypeptide(L)'
;MAASIQTPAKCEVRSVIRFLHAEGECRTNIHRQIFSVYVNIMNEQNVTKWCRAFFECRTDVREEHRTGRPSVISDALLLRTEEAIQANKRLALRELHKIVPEVFMTSLTECVTVTLGYHILCAS
;
A
#
# COMPACT_ATOMS: atom_id res chain seq x y z
N MET A 1 13.56 35.86 1.58
CA MET A 1 13.06 34.88 0.58
C MET A 1 12.65 33.64 1.35
N ALA A 2 11.45 33.09 1.11
CA ALA A 2 11.05 31.83 1.74
C ALA A 2 11.96 30.71 1.23
N ALA A 3 12.48 29.87 2.14
CA ALA A 3 13.32 28.74 1.77
C ALA A 3 12.48 27.68 1.04
N SER A 4 12.99 27.17 -0.09
CA SER A 4 12.37 26.07 -0.80
C SER A 4 12.80 24.74 -0.20
N ILE A 5 11.85 23.84 0.04
CA ILE A 5 12.11 22.51 0.59
C ILE A 5 12.29 21.55 -0.59
N GLN A 6 13.50 21.02 -0.74
CA GLN A 6 13.88 20.23 -1.92
C GLN A 6 13.43 18.76 -1.85
N THR A 7 13.30 18.19 -0.64
CA THR A 7 13.02 16.76 -0.45
C THR A 7 12.06 16.49 0.72
N PRO A 8 10.83 17.05 0.71
CA PRO A 8 9.83 16.71 1.71
C PRO A 8 9.37 15.26 1.57
N ALA A 9 8.97 14.65 2.69
CA ALA A 9 8.21 13.42 2.65
C ALA A 9 6.81 13.70 2.06
N LYS A 10 6.28 12.74 1.28
CA LYS A 10 4.96 12.89 0.64
C LYS A 10 3.84 13.13 1.66
N CYS A 11 3.95 12.55 2.86
CA CYS A 11 2.98 12.77 3.94
C CYS A 11 3.01 14.20 4.49
N GLU A 12 4.15 14.90 4.47
CA GLU A 12 4.25 16.30 4.90
C GLU A 12 3.46 17.19 3.94
N VAL A 13 3.69 17.05 2.63
CA VAL A 13 2.96 17.80 1.59
C VAL A 13 1.44 17.55 1.70
N ARG A 14 1.02 16.31 1.93
CA ARG A 14 -0.40 15.96 2.12
C ARG A 14 -1.01 16.55 3.39
N SER A 15 -0.21 16.67 4.45
CA SER A 15 -0.65 17.30 5.70
C SER A 15 -0.92 18.79 5.48
N VAL A 16 -0.05 19.48 4.71
CA VAL A 16 -0.28 20.88 4.33
C VAL A 16 -1.51 21.02 3.44
N ILE A 17 -1.71 20.12 2.47
CA ILE A 17 -2.94 20.12 1.64
C ILE A 17 -4.19 19.96 2.51
N ARG A 18 -4.17 19.07 3.51
CA ARG A 18 -5.28 18.87 4.44
C ARG A 18 -5.57 20.13 5.25
N PHE A 19 -4.52 20.78 5.75
CA PHE A 19 -4.62 22.03 6.50
C PHE A 19 -5.24 23.14 5.66
N LEU A 20 -4.69 23.43 4.48
CA LEU A 20 -5.19 24.49 3.59
C LEU A 20 -6.62 24.22 3.10
N HIS A 21 -6.96 22.96 2.82
CA HIS A 21 -8.33 22.57 2.49
C HIS A 21 -9.29 22.84 3.66
N ALA A 22 -8.88 22.58 4.90
CA ALA A 22 -9.68 22.86 6.09
C ALA A 22 -9.84 24.37 6.36
N GLU A 23 -8.87 25.19 5.96
CA GLU A 23 -8.99 26.66 5.95
C GLU A 23 -9.94 27.18 4.86
N GLY A 24 -10.39 26.32 3.93
CA GLY A 24 -11.31 26.68 2.86
C GLY A 24 -10.64 27.18 1.59
N GLU A 25 -9.33 26.99 1.44
CA GLU A 25 -8.61 27.38 0.22
C GLU A 25 -9.07 26.57 -1.01
N CYS A 26 -9.14 27.25 -2.16
CA CYS A 26 -9.51 26.57 -3.39
C CYS A 26 -8.33 25.75 -3.93
N ARG A 27 -8.64 24.67 -4.67
CA ARG A 27 -7.63 23.74 -5.22
C ARG A 27 -6.49 24.43 -5.99
N THR A 28 -6.82 25.45 -6.77
CA THR A 28 -5.85 26.21 -7.56
C THR A 28 -4.87 26.99 -6.68
N ASN A 29 -5.36 27.60 -5.59
CA ASN A 29 -4.52 28.29 -4.62
C ASN A 29 -3.65 27.30 -3.83
N ILE A 30 -4.23 26.18 -3.40
CA ILE A 30 -3.48 25.11 -2.74
C ILE A 30 -2.33 24.64 -3.63
N HIS A 31 -2.58 24.38 -4.92
CA HIS A 31 -1.53 23.96 -5.85
C HIS A 31 -0.42 25.01 -5.97
N ARG A 32 -0.76 26.29 -6.13
CA ARG A 32 0.22 27.39 -6.21
C ARG A 32 1.08 27.50 -4.95
N GLN A 33 0.46 27.41 -3.77
CA GLN A 33 1.16 27.50 -2.48
C GLN A 33 2.07 26.29 -2.25
N ILE A 34 1.60 25.07 -2.58
CA ILE A 34 2.42 23.87 -2.49
C ILE A 34 3.59 23.94 -3.45
N PHE A 35 3.36 24.38 -4.70
CA PHE A 35 4.40 24.46 -5.72
C PHE A 35 5.46 25.53 -5.41
N SER A 36 5.10 26.62 -4.73
CA SER A 36 6.04 27.68 -4.37
C SER A 36 7.00 27.27 -3.23
N VAL A 37 6.58 26.38 -2.33
CA VAL A 37 7.38 25.91 -1.19
C VAL A 37 8.07 24.57 -1.47
N TYR A 38 7.38 23.64 -2.11
CA TYR A 38 7.82 22.27 -2.38
C TYR A 38 8.07 22.09 -3.88
N VAL A 39 9.34 22.19 -4.28
CA VAL A 39 9.71 22.17 -5.69
C VAL A 39 9.51 20.77 -6.26
N ASN A 40 8.63 20.63 -7.24
CA ASN A 40 8.46 19.44 -8.11
C ASN A 40 8.07 18.12 -7.41
N ILE A 41 7.46 18.17 -6.21
CA ILE A 41 7.09 16.95 -5.46
C ILE A 41 5.69 16.44 -5.83
N MET A 42 4.73 17.35 -6.04
CA MET A 42 3.34 16.99 -6.28
C MET A 42 2.74 17.81 -7.43
N ASN A 43 2.34 17.11 -8.50
CA ASN A 43 1.63 17.73 -9.62
C ASN A 43 0.17 18.09 -9.24
N GLU A 44 -0.47 18.90 -10.07
CA GLU A 44 -1.83 19.39 -9.85
C GLU A 44 -2.87 18.25 -9.72
N GLN A 45 -2.70 17.16 -10.46
CA GLN A 45 -3.57 15.99 -10.39
C GLN A 45 -3.53 15.32 -9.01
N ASN A 46 -2.34 15.19 -8.42
CA ASN A 46 -2.17 14.64 -7.09
C ASN A 46 -2.75 15.57 -6.02
N VAL A 47 -2.56 16.88 -6.14
CA VAL A 47 -3.19 17.86 -5.23
C VAL A 47 -4.72 17.72 -5.30
N THR A 48 -5.28 17.67 -6.50
CA THR A 48 -6.73 17.49 -6.71
C THR A 48 -7.25 16.19 -6.11
N LYS A 49 -6.51 15.09 -6.29
CA LYS A 49 -6.84 13.79 -5.69
C LYS A 49 -6.89 13.86 -4.16
N TRP A 50 -5.91 14.50 -3.53
CA TRP A 50 -5.86 14.62 -2.07
C TRP A 50 -6.92 15.58 -1.52
N CYS A 51 -7.15 16.73 -2.16
CA CYS A 51 -8.26 17.61 -1.80
C CYS A 51 -9.61 16.87 -1.85
N ARG A 52 -9.85 16.07 -2.90
CA ARG A 52 -11.07 15.25 -3.01
C ARG A 52 -11.15 14.21 -1.90
N ALA A 53 -10.06 13.50 -1.62
CA ALA A 53 -10.06 12.50 -0.56
C ALA A 53 -10.36 13.13 0.82
N PHE A 54 -9.81 14.32 1.11
CA PHE A 54 -10.09 15.05 2.35
C PHE A 54 -11.53 15.60 2.40
N PHE A 55 -12.08 16.02 1.25
CA PHE A 55 -13.50 16.35 1.13
C PHE A 55 -14.40 15.15 1.44
N GLU A 56 -14.01 13.95 0.98
CA GLU A 56 -14.65 12.67 1.30
C GLU A 56 -14.33 12.16 2.73
N CYS A 57 -13.97 13.07 3.64
CA CYS A 57 -13.70 12.81 5.06
C CYS A 57 -12.53 11.87 5.37
N ARG A 58 -11.61 11.65 4.42
CA ARG A 58 -10.36 10.94 4.73
C ARG A 58 -9.57 11.73 5.77
N THR A 59 -9.10 11.07 6.82
CA THR A 59 -8.26 11.71 7.86
C THR A 59 -6.78 11.33 7.74
N ASP A 60 -6.47 10.19 7.12
CA ASP A 60 -5.09 9.72 6.96
C ASP A 60 -4.39 10.33 5.74
N VAL A 61 -3.15 10.79 5.95
CA VAL A 61 -2.23 11.35 4.94
C VAL A 61 -1.34 10.27 4.30
N ARG A 62 -1.31 9.07 4.87
CA ARG A 62 -0.59 7.91 4.34
C ARG A 62 -1.37 7.34 3.16
N GLU A 63 -0.65 6.75 2.21
CA GLU A 63 -1.31 5.91 1.22
C GLU A 63 -1.87 4.67 1.92
N GLU A 64 -3.06 4.25 1.53
CA GLU A 64 -3.55 2.95 1.95
C GLU A 64 -2.65 1.86 1.37
N HIS A 65 -2.44 0.82 2.16
CA HIS A 65 -1.75 -0.36 1.68
C HIS A 65 -2.55 -0.93 0.51
N ARG A 66 -2.01 -0.79 -0.70
CA ARG A 66 -2.59 -1.42 -1.87
C ARG A 66 -2.21 -2.88 -1.81
N THR A 67 -3.12 -3.71 -1.32
CA THR A 67 -3.09 -5.13 -1.66
C THR A 67 -3.12 -5.20 -3.19
N GLY A 68 -2.23 -5.98 -3.79
CA GLY A 68 -2.27 -6.22 -5.23
C GLY A 68 -3.60 -6.82 -5.65
N ARG A 69 -3.75 -7.15 -6.94
CA ARG A 69 -4.87 -8.01 -7.35
C ARG A 69 -4.74 -9.32 -6.57
N PRO A 70 -5.73 -9.71 -5.75
CA PRO A 70 -5.67 -10.98 -5.06
C PRO A 70 -5.50 -12.08 -6.09
N SER A 71 -4.47 -12.92 -5.93
CA SER A 71 -4.38 -14.11 -6.77
C SER A 71 -5.49 -15.07 -6.36
N VAL A 72 -6.40 -15.36 -7.29
CA VAL A 72 -7.52 -16.29 -7.03
C VAL A 72 -6.95 -17.69 -6.95
N ILE A 73 -6.68 -18.15 -5.74
CA ILE A 73 -6.40 -19.56 -5.44
C ILE A 73 -7.74 -20.22 -5.15
N SER A 74 -7.99 -21.39 -5.73
CA SER A 74 -9.22 -22.13 -5.46
C SER A 74 -9.24 -22.65 -4.02
N ASP A 75 -10.44 -22.81 -3.45
CA ASP A 75 -10.59 -23.32 -2.08
C ASP A 75 -9.94 -24.70 -1.90
N ALA A 76 -9.96 -25.55 -2.94
CA ALA A 76 -9.30 -26.85 -2.92
C ALA A 76 -7.77 -26.74 -2.79
N LEU A 77 -7.16 -25.75 -3.46
CA LEU A 77 -5.72 -25.50 -3.36
C LEU A 77 -5.36 -24.82 -2.03
N LEU A 78 -6.24 -23.96 -1.52
CA LEU A 78 -6.10 -23.34 -0.20
C LEU A 78 -6.09 -24.41 0.90
N LEU A 79 -7.06 -25.33 0.88
CA LEU A 79 -7.17 -26.43 1.83
C LEU A 79 -5.92 -27.32 1.79
N ARG A 80 -5.48 -27.74 0.60
CA ARG A 80 -4.24 -28.53 0.43
C ARG A 80 -3.01 -27.82 0.99
N THR A 81 -2.93 -26.50 0.80
CA THR A 81 -1.83 -25.68 1.31
C THR A 81 -1.85 -25.66 2.84
N GLU A 82 -3.01 -25.48 3.44
CA GLU A 82 -3.18 -25.49 4.89
C GLU A 82 -2.89 -26.85 5.51
N GLU A 83 -3.38 -27.94 4.92
CA GLU A 83 -3.09 -29.32 5.36
C GLU A 83 -1.59 -29.61 5.34
N ALA A 84 -0.87 -29.19 4.30
CA ALA A 84 0.58 -29.35 4.20
C ALA A 84 1.34 -28.58 5.30
N ILE A 85 0.89 -27.36 5.63
CA ILE A 85 1.46 -26.55 6.72
C ILE A 85 1.15 -27.18 8.08
N GLN A 86 -0.06 -27.70 8.29
CA GLN A 86 -0.44 -28.36 9.55
C GLN A 86 0.31 -29.67 9.75
N ALA A 87 0.52 -30.45 8.68
CA ALA A 87 1.30 -31.68 8.73
C ALA A 87 2.77 -31.41 9.07
N ASN A 88 3.33 -30.29 8.62
CA ASN A 88 4.68 -29.88 8.98
C ASN A 88 4.79 -28.35 9.12
N LYS A 89 4.68 -27.89 10.36
CA LYS A 89 4.78 -26.45 10.69
C LYS A 89 6.18 -25.85 10.48
N ARG A 90 7.17 -26.60 9.98
CA ARG A 90 8.52 -26.11 9.64
C ARG A 90 8.81 -26.14 8.14
N LEU A 91 7.80 -26.40 7.32
CA LEU A 91 7.96 -26.61 5.88
C LEU A 91 8.33 -25.31 5.14
N ALA A 92 9.45 -25.28 4.42
CA ALA A 92 9.83 -24.10 3.65
C ALA A 92 8.87 -23.86 2.47
N LEU A 93 8.67 -22.61 2.07
CA LEU A 93 7.81 -22.22 0.92
C LEU A 93 8.14 -22.98 -0.38
N ARG A 94 9.43 -23.28 -0.62
CA ARG A 94 9.86 -24.07 -1.78
C ARG A 94 9.38 -25.51 -1.73
N GLU A 95 9.39 -26.13 -0.54
CA GLU A 95 8.88 -27.49 -0.36
C GLU A 95 7.35 -27.51 -0.46
N LEU A 96 6.69 -26.45 0.03
CA LEU A 96 5.24 -26.31 -0.10
C LEU A 96 4.80 -26.23 -1.57
N HIS A 97 5.56 -25.50 -2.39
CA HIS A 97 5.32 -25.42 -3.82
C HIS A 97 5.54 -26.76 -4.56
N LYS A 98 6.39 -27.66 -4.04
CA LYS A 98 6.48 -29.01 -4.60
C LYS A 98 5.23 -29.83 -4.32
N ILE A 99 4.56 -29.59 -3.20
CA ILE A 99 3.30 -30.26 -2.82
C ILE A 99 2.11 -29.68 -3.60
N VAL A 100 2.16 -28.39 -3.92
CA VAL A 100 1.10 -27.66 -4.64
C VAL A 100 1.68 -26.93 -5.86
N PRO A 101 2.18 -27.67 -6.88
CA PRO A 101 2.86 -27.08 -8.03
C PRO A 101 1.94 -26.28 -8.96
N GLU A 102 0.63 -26.39 -8.76
CA GLU A 102 -0.42 -25.68 -9.51
C GLU A 102 -0.49 -24.18 -9.15
N VAL A 103 0.08 -23.78 -8.01
CA VAL A 103 0.06 -22.40 -7.52
C VAL A 103 1.43 -21.77 -7.74
N PHE A 104 1.48 -20.63 -8.44
CA PHE A 104 2.73 -19.87 -8.58
C PHE A 104 3.30 -19.45 -7.22
N MET A 105 4.63 -19.48 -7.07
CA MET A 105 5.33 -19.09 -5.84
C MET A 105 4.88 -17.76 -5.22
N THR A 106 4.60 -16.74 -6.04
CA THR A 106 4.13 -15.44 -5.56
C THR A 106 2.74 -15.52 -4.95
N SER A 107 1.83 -16.24 -5.60
CA SER A 107 0.48 -16.50 -5.11
C SER A 107 0.49 -17.36 -3.86
N LEU A 108 1.37 -18.37 -3.81
CA LEU A 108 1.56 -19.20 -2.62
C LEU A 108 2.05 -18.38 -1.43
N THR A 109 2.96 -17.43 -1.66
CA THR A 109 3.46 -16.54 -0.61
C THR A 109 2.35 -15.63 -0.08
N GLU A 110 1.56 -15.03 -0.97
CA GLU A 110 0.39 -14.23 -0.61
C GLU A 110 -0.64 -15.06 0.17
N CYS A 111 -0.96 -16.27 -0.31
CA CYS A 111 -1.86 -17.20 0.35
C CYS A 111 -1.45 -17.52 1.79
N VAL A 112 -0.19 -17.91 1.98
CA VAL A 112 0.32 -18.32 3.29
C VAL A 112 0.34 -17.15 4.27
N THR A 113 0.75 -15.96 3.81
CA THR A 113 0.95 -14.79 4.69
C THR A 113 -0.29 -13.93 4.88
N VAL A 114 -1.09 -13.73 3.83
CA VAL A 114 -2.26 -12.84 3.83
C VAL A 114 -3.53 -13.62 4.12
N THR A 115 -3.78 -14.71 3.40
CA THR A 115 -5.03 -15.47 3.52
C THR A 115 -5.04 -16.36 4.76
N LEU A 116 -3.97 -17.14 4.97
CA LEU A 116 -3.86 -18.09 6.07
C LEU A 116 -3.19 -17.49 7.33
N GLY A 117 -2.56 -16.32 7.23
CA GLY A 117 -1.99 -15.60 8.37
C GLY A 117 -0.73 -16.24 8.99
N TYR A 118 -0.05 -17.14 8.29
CA TYR A 118 1.20 -17.72 8.76
C TYR A 118 2.39 -16.77 8.48
N HIS A 119 3.11 -16.39 9.54
CA HIS A 119 4.33 -15.60 9.41
C HIS A 119 5.53 -16.49 9.05
N ILE A 120 5.92 -16.43 7.77
CA ILE A 120 7.17 -16.90 7.13
C ILE A 120 7.91 -18.03 7.88
N LEU A 121 7.78 -19.25 7.34
CA LEU A 121 8.67 -20.38 7.61
C LEU A 121 10.05 -20.06 7.00
N CYS A 122 11.09 -20.11 7.82
CA CYS A 122 12.43 -19.61 7.56
C CYS A 122 12.96 -19.94 6.15
N ALA A 123 13.54 -18.93 5.49
CA ALA A 123 14.38 -19.13 4.32
C ALA A 123 15.72 -19.76 4.75
N SER A 124 15.99 -20.97 4.27
CA SER A 124 17.34 -21.55 4.19
C SER A 124 17.58 -22.04 2.78
#